data_AF-A0A1Y3G2E9-F1
#
_entry.id   AF-A0A1Y3G2E9-F1
#
_cell.length_a   1.000
_cell.length_b   1.000
_cell.length_c   1.000
_cell.angle_alpha   90.00
_cell.angle_beta   90.00
_cell.angle_gamma   90.00
#
_symmetry.space_group_name_H-M   'P 1'
#
loop_
_entity.id
_entity.type
_entity.pdbx_description
1 polymer ?
#
loop_
_entity_poly.entity_id
_entity_poly.type
_entity_poly.pdbx_seq_one_letter_code
_entity_poly.pdbx_strand_id
1 'polypeptide(L)'
;RFSGKDDFRLNRLNDYKLLEKKHGEILNSKGDTDNFLRESHITVEIDYNVEAHIDRVIELINRTNQLNFIKKRLPENKEDAKRVISEELSHPDRHAGLVHVRDKYGDYGYVGFFLQARGAGYNRLDYFCFSCRTLGMFVELWLYRELGCPSIAIHGEVLTDLHDQNKKIDWVKRWVSTQSTEKLPIASTRTILLCGGCDLDSVAHYVHHNYKNTILHLNTARESSEIRRDHSSLVRRTFNGMTDDDFLFLKQLGYESSDFQINISPDNIDVAVFSFWTDMFYSLYEVVGRGYEMPISPTNLGHANIENFYETEIWERGATEICIRNFRFAKANLKYKGTSDEGTFKDNVCSIIRKFPSSTKVFLLGALENIPVEFSWVKAQHQLFNTWQNDIVKNYENVEIIHIDKFIESPEEAITSTHFKRGFYRKLGEYLANIL
;
A
#
# COMPACT_ATOMS: atom_id res chain seq x y z
N ARG A 1 7.12 44.59 7.80
CA ARG A 1 8.12 44.13 8.80
C ARG A 1 8.05 42.60 8.83
N PHE A 2 9.07 41.89 8.35
CA PHE A 2 9.15 40.44 8.53
C PHE A 2 9.48 40.16 10.00
N SER A 3 8.48 39.78 10.79
CA SER A 3 8.72 39.29 12.15
C SER A 3 9.23 37.87 12.05
N GLY A 4 10.43 37.60 12.56
CA GLY A 4 10.92 36.24 12.72
C GLY A 4 9.95 35.45 13.62
N LYS A 5 9.76 34.16 13.32
CA LYS A 5 9.08 33.25 14.25
C LYS A 5 9.85 33.23 15.58
N ASP A 6 9.10 33.15 16.67
CA ASP A 6 9.64 33.01 18.01
C ASP A 6 10.49 31.72 18.11
N ASP A 7 11.75 31.85 18.55
CA ASP A 7 12.72 30.75 18.71
C ASP A 7 13.24 30.71 20.15
N PHE A 8 12.33 30.85 21.11
CA PHE A 8 12.66 30.83 22.54
C PHE A 8 13.38 29.53 22.98
N ARG A 9 13.20 28.43 22.23
CA ARG A 9 13.87 27.14 22.45
C ARG A 9 15.21 26.98 21.70
N LEU A 10 15.65 28.01 20.96
CA LEU A 10 16.91 28.03 20.18
C LEU A 10 17.06 26.88 19.17
N ASN A 11 15.94 26.33 18.70
CA ASN A 11 15.95 25.19 17.79
C ASN A 11 16.55 25.57 16.43
N ARG A 12 16.29 26.78 15.93
CA ARG A 12 16.90 27.24 14.67
C ARG A 12 18.38 27.54 14.83
N LEU A 13 18.79 28.10 15.96
CA LEU A 13 20.21 28.32 16.25
C LEU A 13 20.98 27.00 16.29
N ASN A 14 20.39 25.96 16.89
CA ASN A 14 20.99 24.62 16.91
C ASN A 14 21.06 24.00 15.51
N ASP A 15 20.00 24.14 14.69
CA ASP A 15 20.01 23.72 13.28
C ASP A 15 21.15 24.39 12.48
N TYR A 16 21.34 25.70 12.65
CA TYR A 16 22.41 26.45 11.96
C TYR A 16 23.80 26.01 12.40
N LYS A 17 24.03 25.83 13.70
CA LYS A 17 25.32 25.35 14.23
C LYS A 17 25.66 23.95 13.71
N LEU A 18 24.65 23.09 13.57
CA LEU A 18 24.82 21.73 13.06
C LEU A 18 25.17 21.76 11.56
N LEU A 19 24.51 22.61 10.77
CA LEU A 19 24.85 22.84 9.36
C LEU A 19 26.25 23.45 9.17
N GLU A 20 26.64 24.43 9.99
CA GLU A 20 27.98 25.03 9.96
C GLU A 20 29.07 24.01 10.26
N LYS A 21 28.90 23.20 11.32
CA LYS A 21 29.84 22.13 11.68
C LYS A 21 30.04 21.15 10.52
N LYS A 22 28.93 20.73 9.90
CA LYS A 22 28.93 19.81 8.76
C LYS A 22 29.59 20.41 7.51
N HIS A 23 29.26 21.66 7.16
CA HIS A 23 29.90 22.36 6.05
C HIS A 23 31.41 22.53 6.26
N GLY A 24 31.85 22.80 7.50
CA GLY A 24 33.28 22.85 7.83
C GLY A 24 33.99 21.52 7.55
N GLU A 25 33.37 20.39 7.89
CA GLU A 25 33.97 19.07 7.65
C GLU A 25 33.91 18.63 6.17
N ILE A 26 32.86 19.00 5.43
CA ILE A 26 32.78 18.79 3.96
C ILE A 26 33.88 19.58 3.24
N LEU A 27 34.15 20.82 3.64
CA LEU A 27 35.24 21.62 3.04
C LEU A 27 36.61 21.00 3.32
N ASN A 28 36.77 20.30 4.45
CA ASN A 28 38.00 19.63 4.83
C ASN A 28 38.18 18.24 4.17
N SER A 29 37.13 17.65 3.59
CA SER A 29 37.18 16.28 3.03
C SER A 29 37.81 16.17 1.63
N LYS A 30 38.40 17.26 1.10
CA LYS A 30 39.24 17.31 -0.12
C LYS A 30 38.72 16.50 -1.33
N GLY A 31 37.41 16.47 -1.53
CA GLY A 31 36.80 15.92 -2.75
C GLY A 31 36.23 14.49 -2.65
N ASP A 32 36.24 13.87 -1.47
CA ASP A 32 35.57 12.57 -1.26
C ASP A 32 34.28 12.73 -0.45
N THR A 33 33.31 13.41 -1.04
CA THR A 33 32.00 13.70 -0.43
C THR A 33 31.25 12.43 -0.05
N ASP A 34 31.38 11.36 -0.83
CA ASP A 34 30.63 10.12 -0.59
C ASP A 34 31.18 9.36 0.62
N ASN A 35 32.51 9.31 0.81
CA ASN A 35 33.06 8.75 2.04
C ASN A 35 32.70 9.58 3.28
N PHE A 36 32.70 10.90 3.19
CA PHE A 36 32.20 11.76 4.27
C PHE A 36 30.74 11.44 4.65
N LEU A 37 29.87 11.23 3.66
CA LEU A 37 28.47 10.87 3.90
C LEU A 37 28.35 9.48 4.55
N ARG A 38 29.14 8.48 4.13
CA ARG A 38 29.21 7.15 4.78
C ARG A 38 29.60 7.25 6.24
N GLU A 39 30.61 8.07 6.55
CA GLU A 39 31.08 8.32 7.90
C GLU A 39 30.14 9.21 8.72
N SER A 40 29.14 9.84 8.10
CA SER A 40 28.17 10.67 8.82
C SER A 40 27.11 9.83 9.54
N HIS A 41 26.99 8.53 9.23
CA HIS A 41 26.01 7.62 9.84
C HIS A 41 24.57 8.16 9.76
N ILE A 42 24.17 8.55 8.55
CA ILE A 42 22.85 9.12 8.30
C ILE A 42 21.79 8.03 8.51
N THR A 43 20.81 8.33 9.34
CA THR A 43 19.67 7.47 9.62
C THR A 43 18.36 8.19 9.32
N VAL A 44 17.40 7.44 8.77
CA VAL A 44 16.07 7.94 8.39
C VAL A 44 15.00 7.10 9.06
N GLU A 45 14.08 7.77 9.74
CA GLU A 45 12.84 7.20 10.27
C GLU A 45 11.67 7.77 9.47
N ILE A 46 10.72 6.92 9.09
CA ILE A 46 9.46 7.34 8.48
C ILE A 46 8.39 7.26 9.56
N ASP A 47 7.90 8.41 9.98
CA ASP A 47 6.76 8.50 10.87
C ASP A 47 5.46 8.53 10.07
N TYR A 48 4.69 7.46 10.22
CA TYR A 48 3.41 7.28 9.56
C TYR A 48 2.25 7.95 10.32
N ASN A 49 2.44 8.49 11.52
CA ASN A 49 1.40 9.24 12.24
C ASN A 49 1.37 10.71 11.80
N VAL A 50 1.19 10.94 10.50
CA VAL A 50 1.24 12.25 9.83
C VAL A 50 0.22 13.22 10.43
N GLU A 51 -0.97 12.74 10.76
CA GLU A 51 -2.10 13.51 11.27
C GLU A 51 -1.76 14.18 12.61
N ALA A 52 -0.97 13.52 13.48
CA ALA A 52 -0.50 14.08 14.74
C ALA A 52 0.48 15.25 14.56
N HIS A 53 1.03 15.42 13.35
CA HIS A 53 2.07 16.38 13.02
C HIS A 53 1.67 17.30 11.85
N ILE A 54 0.37 17.53 11.63
CA ILE A 54 -0.13 18.23 10.44
C ILE A 54 0.41 19.65 10.26
N ASP A 55 0.65 20.36 11.37
CA ASP A 55 1.24 21.69 11.35
C ASP A 55 2.66 21.68 10.75
N ARG A 56 3.41 20.60 11.00
CA ARG A 56 4.74 20.41 10.46
C ARG A 56 4.70 20.05 8.97
N VAL A 57 3.73 19.24 8.56
CA VAL A 57 3.47 18.92 7.14
C VAL A 57 3.19 20.19 6.34
N ILE A 58 2.26 21.03 6.81
CA ILE A 58 1.93 22.31 6.17
C ILE A 58 3.16 23.21 6.09
N GLU A 59 3.96 23.27 7.16
CA GLU A 59 5.19 24.05 7.16
C GLU A 59 6.18 23.56 6.10
N LEU A 60 6.42 22.25 6.00
CA LEU A 60 7.30 21.67 5.00
C LEU A 60 6.80 21.97 3.59
N ILE A 61 5.51 21.73 3.30
CA ILE A 61 4.95 21.96 1.96
C ILE A 61 5.09 23.43 1.52
N ASN A 62 4.81 24.39 2.42
CA ASN A 62 4.78 25.80 2.05
C ASN A 62 6.14 26.49 2.11
N ARG A 63 7.11 25.99 2.87
CA ARG A 63 8.42 26.65 3.06
C ARG A 63 9.58 26.03 2.31
N THR A 64 9.40 24.85 1.74
CA THR A 64 10.44 24.18 0.96
C THR A 64 10.33 24.59 -0.51
N ASN A 65 11.43 25.11 -1.08
CA ASN A 65 11.47 25.53 -2.49
C ASN A 65 12.41 24.63 -3.30
N GLN A 66 13.69 24.58 -2.94
CA GLN A 66 14.74 23.91 -3.73
C GLN A 66 14.72 22.37 -3.67
N LEU A 67 14.07 21.81 -2.65
CA LEU A 67 13.83 20.39 -2.49
C LEU A 67 12.33 20.10 -2.39
N ASN A 68 11.51 20.92 -3.05
CA ASN A 68 10.09 20.63 -3.25
C ASN A 68 9.87 20.33 -4.71
N PHE A 69 9.64 19.07 -5.02
CA PHE A 69 9.66 18.57 -6.39
C PHE A 69 8.39 18.93 -7.16
N ILE A 70 7.26 19.04 -6.46
CA ILE A 70 5.94 19.24 -7.10
C ILE A 70 5.49 20.70 -7.00
N LYS A 71 5.94 21.44 -5.96
CA LYS A 71 5.61 22.86 -5.71
C LYS A 71 4.11 23.18 -5.60
N LYS A 72 3.26 22.17 -5.35
CA LYS A 72 1.84 22.33 -4.96
C LYS A 72 1.79 22.97 -3.57
N ARG A 73 1.48 24.27 -3.49
CA ARG A 73 1.33 25.02 -2.23
C ARG A 73 -0.06 24.84 -1.65
N LEU A 74 -0.13 24.85 -0.32
CA LEU A 74 -1.40 24.89 0.41
C LEU A 74 -1.83 26.34 0.63
N PRO A 75 -3.13 26.61 0.90
CA PRO A 75 -3.62 27.92 1.30
C PRO A 75 -2.78 28.57 2.42
N GLU A 76 -2.69 29.91 2.42
CA GLU A 76 -1.96 30.64 3.46
C GLU A 76 -2.67 30.57 4.82
N ASN A 77 -4.01 30.53 4.81
CA ASN A 77 -4.79 30.31 6.01
C ASN A 77 -4.54 28.89 6.53
N LYS A 78 -4.13 28.80 7.79
CA LYS A 78 -3.72 27.54 8.42
C LYS A 78 -4.86 26.52 8.50
N GLU A 79 -6.09 26.96 8.80
CA GLU A 79 -7.23 26.06 8.91
C GLU A 79 -7.69 25.56 7.54
N ASP A 80 -7.65 26.42 6.52
CA ASP A 80 -7.89 25.99 5.14
C ASP A 80 -6.82 24.99 4.66
N ALA A 81 -5.55 25.25 4.97
CA ALA A 81 -4.45 24.34 4.66
C ALA A 81 -4.63 22.97 5.33
N LYS A 82 -5.01 22.95 6.62
CA LYS A 82 -5.33 21.73 7.36
C LYS A 82 -6.47 20.96 6.72
N ARG A 83 -7.55 21.64 6.33
CA ARG A 83 -8.68 20.99 5.67
C ARG A 83 -8.24 20.32 4.37
N VAL A 84 -7.56 21.05 3.49
CA VAL A 84 -7.09 20.52 2.19
C VAL A 84 -6.19 19.31 2.39
N ILE A 85 -5.18 19.38 3.26
CA ILE A 85 -4.27 18.24 3.46
C ILE A 85 -4.96 17.06 4.14
N SER A 86 -5.92 17.30 5.04
CA SER A 86 -6.67 16.23 5.71
C SER A 86 -7.60 15.52 4.74
N GLU A 87 -8.23 16.25 3.81
CA GLU A 87 -9.01 15.67 2.72
C GLU A 87 -8.14 14.78 1.83
N GLU A 88 -6.97 15.27 1.42
CA GLU A 88 -6.01 14.50 0.63
C GLU A 88 -5.50 13.24 1.36
N LEU A 89 -5.30 13.28 2.69
CA LEU A 89 -4.86 12.14 3.49
C LEU A 89 -5.98 11.12 3.79
N SER A 90 -7.25 11.52 3.61
CA SER A 90 -8.38 10.68 4.00
C SER A 90 -8.62 9.49 3.06
N HIS A 91 -8.09 9.55 1.84
CA HIS A 91 -8.36 8.57 0.80
C HIS A 91 -7.53 7.28 1.00
N PRO A 92 -8.08 6.08 0.78
CA PRO A 92 -7.43 4.80 1.11
C PRO A 92 -6.16 4.51 0.32
N ASP A 93 -6.05 5.02 -0.91
CA ASP A 93 -4.91 4.84 -1.81
C ASP A 93 -3.75 5.83 -1.55
N ARG A 94 -3.87 6.65 -0.50
CA ARG A 94 -2.92 7.70 -0.15
C ARG A 94 -1.98 7.22 0.95
N HIS A 95 -0.71 7.09 0.57
CA HIS A 95 0.37 6.64 1.40
C HIS A 95 1.25 7.82 1.75
N ALA A 96 1.34 8.15 3.04
CA ALA A 96 1.99 9.37 3.50
C ALA A 96 2.97 9.07 4.63
N GLY A 97 4.03 9.86 4.71
CA GLY A 97 4.98 9.78 5.81
C GLY A 97 5.76 11.07 6.03
N LEU A 98 6.09 11.33 7.29
CA LEU A 98 7.04 12.35 7.69
C LEU A 98 8.42 11.72 7.82
N VAL A 99 9.43 12.39 7.28
CA VAL A 99 10.80 11.89 7.23
C VAL A 99 11.59 12.56 8.33
N HIS A 100 11.97 11.79 9.34
CA HIS A 100 12.84 12.22 10.43
C HIS A 100 14.27 11.77 10.14
N VAL A 101 15.22 12.70 10.14
CA VAL A 101 16.63 12.40 9.81
C VAL A 101 17.53 12.67 11.00
N ARG A 102 18.49 11.77 11.23
CA ARG A 102 19.55 11.92 12.23
C ARG A 102 20.89 11.55 11.61
N ASP A 103 21.97 12.13 12.09
CA ASP A 103 23.32 11.70 11.75
C ASP A 103 24.26 11.88 12.96
N LYS A 104 25.57 11.65 12.80
CA LYS A 104 26.53 11.78 13.91
C LYS A 104 26.65 13.20 14.48
N TYR A 105 26.19 14.23 13.76
CA TYR A 105 26.23 15.62 14.21
C TYR A 105 24.97 16.01 14.97
N GLY A 106 23.86 15.30 14.78
CA GLY A 106 22.68 15.41 15.61
C GLY A 106 21.38 15.02 14.91
N ASP A 107 20.29 15.46 15.53
CA ASP A 107 18.93 15.17 15.10
C ASP A 107 18.35 16.38 14.36
N TYR A 108 17.90 16.18 13.12
CA TYR A 108 17.33 17.23 12.27
C TYR A 108 15.80 17.37 12.41
N GLY A 109 15.16 16.45 13.15
CA GLY A 109 13.70 16.34 13.27
C GLY A 109 13.03 15.94 11.96
N TYR A 110 11.72 16.20 11.87
CA TYR A 110 10.95 16.00 10.64
C TYR A 110 11.38 16.99 9.56
N VAL A 111 12.15 16.52 8.60
CA VAL A 111 12.73 17.31 7.51
C VAL A 111 12.12 16.99 6.16
N GLY A 112 11.40 15.89 6.00
CA GLY A 112 10.73 15.57 4.74
C GLY A 112 9.27 15.19 4.93
N PHE A 113 8.51 15.28 3.84
CA PHE A 113 7.14 14.80 3.75
C PHE A 113 6.89 14.25 2.34
N PHE A 114 6.20 13.12 2.27
CA PHE A 114 5.68 12.59 1.01
C PHE A 114 4.20 12.21 1.14
N LEU A 115 3.50 12.32 0.01
CA LEU A 115 2.17 11.77 -0.22
C LEU A 115 2.19 11.07 -1.58
N GLN A 116 2.04 9.77 -1.55
CA GLN A 116 2.04 8.88 -2.70
C GLN A 116 0.62 8.36 -2.95
N ALA A 117 0.14 8.53 -4.17
CA ALA A 117 -1.06 7.87 -4.65
C ALA A 117 -0.67 6.53 -5.27
N ARG A 118 -1.14 5.42 -4.71
CA ARG A 118 -0.82 4.09 -5.21
C ARG A 118 -2.04 3.19 -5.13
N GLY A 119 -2.32 2.52 -6.23
CA GLY A 119 -3.37 1.52 -6.35
C GLY A 119 -3.20 0.68 -7.62
N ALA A 120 -4.26 -0.04 -8.01
CA ALA A 120 -4.23 -0.91 -9.18
C ALA A 120 -3.95 -0.11 -10.47
N GLY A 121 -2.75 -0.29 -11.05
CA GLY A 121 -2.36 0.33 -12.31
C GLY A 121 -1.83 1.76 -12.23
N TYR A 122 -1.64 2.33 -11.03
CA TYR A 122 -1.02 3.66 -10.88
C TYR A 122 -0.12 3.76 -9.65
N ASN A 123 0.96 4.53 -9.80
CA ASN A 123 1.88 4.86 -8.72
C ASN A 123 2.50 6.25 -8.97
N ARG A 124 2.14 7.24 -8.15
CA ARG A 124 2.63 8.62 -8.31
C ARG A 124 2.84 9.34 -6.98
N LEU A 125 3.68 10.37 -6.98
CA LEU A 125 3.82 11.30 -5.86
C LEU A 125 3.00 12.57 -6.12
N ASP A 126 2.11 12.91 -5.17
CA ASP A 126 1.34 14.15 -5.16
C ASP A 126 2.00 15.22 -4.26
N TYR A 127 2.76 14.79 -3.25
CA TYR A 127 3.67 15.65 -2.48
C TYR A 127 5.01 14.93 -2.28
N PHE A 128 6.11 15.65 -2.50
CA PHE A 128 7.46 15.16 -2.20
C PHE A 128 8.36 16.37 -1.91
N CYS A 129 8.67 16.60 -0.63
CA CYS A 129 9.39 17.79 -0.24
C CYS A 129 10.29 17.59 0.98
N PHE A 130 11.43 18.27 0.97
CA PHE A 130 12.44 18.21 2.03
C PHE A 130 12.94 19.61 2.42
N SER A 131 13.29 19.74 3.69
CA SER A 131 13.97 20.90 4.25
C SER A 131 15.39 20.97 3.71
N CYS A 132 15.92 22.18 3.52
CA CYS A 132 17.32 22.40 3.19
C CYS A 132 18.30 21.81 4.21
N ARG A 133 17.83 21.43 5.41
CA ARG A 133 18.64 20.74 6.43
C ARG A 133 19.21 19.40 5.96
N THR A 134 18.60 18.75 4.96
CA THR A 134 19.09 17.50 4.37
C THR A 134 19.80 17.70 3.03
N LEU A 135 20.07 18.94 2.64
CA LEU A 135 20.65 19.23 1.34
C LEU A 135 22.02 18.54 1.18
N GLY A 136 22.23 17.90 0.04
CA GLY A 136 23.48 17.17 -0.27
C GLY A 136 23.64 15.83 0.45
N MET A 137 22.66 15.42 1.28
CA MET A 137 22.67 14.10 1.95
C MET A 137 22.05 13.01 1.07
N PHE A 138 21.34 13.39 0.00
CA PHE A 138 20.61 12.50 -0.90
C PHE A 138 19.54 11.66 -0.20
N VAL A 139 18.98 12.15 0.92
CA VAL A 139 17.89 11.46 1.63
C VAL A 139 16.65 11.38 0.75
N GLU A 140 16.39 12.43 -0.03
CA GLU A 140 15.28 12.49 -0.98
C GLU A 140 15.42 11.47 -2.12
N LEU A 141 16.62 11.32 -2.70
CA LEU A 141 16.86 10.32 -3.74
C LEU A 141 16.82 8.90 -3.17
N TRP A 142 17.35 8.70 -1.96
CA TRP A 142 17.24 7.42 -1.25
C TRP A 142 15.77 7.05 -1.02
N LEU A 143 14.97 7.97 -0.45
CA LEU A 143 13.57 7.71 -0.18
C LEU A 143 12.75 7.50 -1.45
N TYR A 144 13.03 8.26 -2.53
CA TYR A 144 12.36 8.08 -3.81
C TYR A 144 12.49 6.64 -4.34
N ARG A 145 13.69 6.05 -4.20
CA ARG A 145 13.96 4.66 -4.57
C ARG A 145 13.30 3.66 -3.64
N GLU A 146 13.33 3.93 -2.33
CA GLU A 146 12.62 3.11 -1.33
C GLU A 146 11.11 3.05 -1.58
N LEU A 147 10.52 4.14 -2.10
CA LEU A 147 9.11 4.21 -2.48
C LEU A 147 8.80 3.53 -3.83
N GLY A 148 9.79 2.90 -4.47
CA GLY A 148 9.65 2.19 -5.74
C GLY A 148 9.65 3.10 -6.97
N CYS A 149 10.34 4.25 -6.92
CA CYS A 149 10.45 5.21 -8.01
C CYS A 149 9.09 5.59 -8.64
N PRO A 150 8.11 6.07 -7.83
CA PRO A 150 6.80 6.48 -8.33
C PRO A 150 6.91 7.58 -9.39
N SER A 151 5.94 7.68 -10.28
CA SER A 151 5.89 8.80 -11.23
C SER A 151 5.74 10.14 -10.49
N ILE A 152 6.43 11.18 -10.95
CA ILE A 152 6.43 12.48 -10.27
C ILE A 152 6.48 13.60 -11.31
N ALA A 153 5.57 14.57 -11.19
CA ALA A 153 5.58 15.77 -12.01
C ALA A 153 6.51 16.81 -11.38
N ILE A 154 7.78 16.83 -11.81
CA ILE A 154 8.77 17.79 -11.30
C ILE A 154 8.48 19.17 -11.89
N HIS A 155 8.27 20.17 -11.03
CA HIS A 155 7.96 21.53 -11.44
C HIS A 155 9.09 22.52 -11.09
N GLY A 156 9.62 23.19 -12.11
CA GLY A 156 10.71 24.18 -12.00
C GLY A 156 12.05 23.57 -11.57
N GLU A 157 13.00 24.42 -11.18
CA GLU A 157 14.33 23.96 -10.78
C GLU A 157 14.31 23.26 -9.41
N VAL A 158 14.97 22.10 -9.34
CA VAL A 158 15.21 21.29 -8.14
C VAL A 158 16.68 20.90 -8.08
N LEU A 159 17.25 20.75 -6.88
CA LEU A 159 18.69 20.55 -6.71
C LEU A 159 19.16 19.11 -6.94
N THR A 160 18.28 18.13 -6.80
CA THR A 160 18.61 16.71 -6.96
C THR A 160 17.88 16.15 -8.17
N ASP A 161 18.61 15.47 -9.06
CA ASP A 161 18.00 14.65 -10.09
C ASP A 161 17.57 13.31 -9.48
N LEU A 162 16.25 13.10 -9.37
CA LEU A 162 15.69 11.85 -8.84
C LEU A 162 15.89 10.65 -9.77
N HIS A 163 16.23 10.90 -11.04
CA HIS A 163 16.42 9.87 -12.06
C HIS A 163 17.90 9.54 -12.31
N ASP A 164 18.83 10.14 -11.56
CA ASP A 164 20.25 9.77 -11.63
C ASP A 164 20.44 8.32 -11.13
N GLN A 165 20.63 7.38 -12.06
CA GLN A 165 20.89 5.97 -11.76
C GLN A 165 22.34 5.69 -11.36
N ASN A 166 23.26 6.63 -11.66
CA ASN A 166 24.69 6.46 -11.38
C ASN A 166 25.02 6.78 -9.92
N LYS A 167 24.23 7.65 -9.27
CA LYS A 167 24.42 7.99 -7.85
C LYS A 167 23.96 6.84 -6.95
N LYS A 168 24.89 6.00 -6.49
CA LYS A 168 24.60 4.95 -5.49
C LYS A 168 24.57 5.56 -4.09
N ILE A 169 23.51 5.30 -3.34
CA ILE A 169 23.34 5.79 -1.97
C ILE A 169 23.44 4.60 -1.02
N ASP A 170 24.62 4.40 -0.45
CA ASP A 170 24.92 3.32 0.51
C ASP A 170 25.15 3.84 1.95
N TRP A 171 25.11 5.16 2.14
CA TRP A 171 25.35 5.82 3.42
C TRP A 171 24.10 6.15 4.22
N VAL A 172 22.92 6.21 3.58
CA VAL A 172 21.65 6.43 4.26
C VAL A 172 21.13 5.08 4.74
N LYS A 173 20.92 4.95 6.04
CA LYS A 173 20.34 3.75 6.67
C LYS A 173 18.98 4.10 7.28
N ARG A 174 18.16 3.09 7.53
CA ARG A 174 16.96 3.29 8.35
C ARG A 174 17.34 3.37 9.81
N TRP A 175 16.67 4.26 10.53
CA TRP A 175 16.74 4.31 11.98
C TRP A 175 15.90 3.17 12.57
N VAL A 176 16.43 2.51 13.59
CA VAL A 176 15.75 1.47 14.37
C VAL A 176 15.88 1.87 15.83
N SER A 177 14.76 1.97 16.55
CA SER A 177 14.77 2.36 17.96
C SER A 177 15.54 1.37 18.81
N THR A 178 16.55 1.85 19.55
CA THR A 178 17.33 1.05 20.52
C THR A 178 16.75 1.13 21.95
N GLN A 179 15.54 1.66 22.16
CA GLN A 179 14.98 1.94 23.50
C GLN A 179 14.11 0.83 24.13
N SER A 180 14.05 -0.38 23.57
CA SER A 180 13.61 -1.55 24.33
C SER A 180 14.82 -2.37 24.77
N THR A 181 15.02 -2.49 26.08
CA THR A 181 15.89 -3.52 26.70
C THR A 181 15.35 -4.94 26.53
N GLU A 182 14.22 -5.12 25.84
CA GLU A 182 13.87 -6.36 25.17
C GLU A 182 14.40 -6.30 23.73
N LYS A 183 15.29 -7.25 23.42
CA LYS A 183 15.88 -7.58 22.11
C LYS A 183 15.35 -6.74 20.94
N LEU A 184 16.26 -6.06 20.24
CA LEU A 184 16.11 -5.58 18.85
C LEU A 184 14.93 -6.27 18.13
N PRO A 185 13.94 -5.56 17.56
CA PRO A 185 13.28 -6.09 16.39
C PRO A 185 14.34 -6.04 15.28
N ILE A 186 15.23 -7.03 15.29
CA ILE A 186 15.98 -7.44 14.10
C ILE A 186 14.89 -7.52 13.03
N ALA A 187 15.04 -6.80 11.91
CA ALA A 187 14.14 -6.94 10.77
C ALA A 187 13.84 -8.43 10.62
N SER A 188 12.57 -8.80 10.85
CA SER A 188 12.24 -10.18 11.18
C SER A 188 12.82 -11.06 10.09
N THR A 189 13.48 -12.17 10.41
CA THR A 189 13.99 -13.08 9.37
C THR A 189 12.86 -13.71 8.54
N ARG A 190 11.62 -13.45 8.96
CA ARG A 190 10.39 -13.96 8.41
C ARG A 190 9.96 -13.29 7.12
N THR A 191 9.14 -14.01 6.39
CA THR A 191 8.46 -13.57 5.19
C THR A 191 6.97 -13.46 5.46
N ILE A 192 6.38 -12.31 5.07
CA ILE A 192 4.93 -12.11 5.07
C ILE A 192 4.40 -12.13 3.64
N LEU A 193 3.29 -12.84 3.41
CA LEU A 193 2.47 -12.76 2.21
C LEU A 193 1.21 -11.93 2.51
N LEU A 194 0.95 -10.90 1.70
CA LEU A 194 -0.30 -10.15 1.71
C LEU A 194 -1.04 -10.40 0.39
N CYS A 195 -2.23 -10.99 0.48
CA CYS A 195 -3.05 -11.38 -0.66
C CYS A 195 -4.44 -10.75 -0.57
N GLY A 196 -4.71 -9.70 -1.35
CA GLY A 196 -5.90 -8.85 -1.18
C GLY A 196 -6.02 -7.77 -2.24
N GLY A 197 -6.90 -6.80 -2.03
CA GLY A 197 -7.08 -5.69 -2.96
C GLY A 197 -6.25 -4.47 -2.56
N CYS A 198 -6.81 -3.28 -2.83
CA CYS A 198 -6.26 -2.00 -2.39
C CYS A 198 -6.09 -1.94 -0.86
N ASP A 199 -6.90 -2.67 -0.09
CA ASP A 199 -6.83 -2.75 1.36
C ASP A 199 -5.48 -3.30 1.85
N LEU A 200 -5.04 -4.44 1.32
CA LEU A 200 -3.75 -5.02 1.70
C LEU A 200 -2.56 -4.31 1.05
N ASP A 201 -2.76 -3.61 -0.06
CA ASP A 201 -1.75 -2.66 -0.56
C ASP A 201 -1.52 -1.52 0.45
N SER A 202 -2.60 -0.96 0.99
CA SER A 202 -2.55 0.07 2.02
C SER A 202 -1.87 -0.42 3.30
N VAL A 203 -2.13 -1.67 3.70
CA VAL A 203 -1.44 -2.29 4.85
C VAL A 203 0.04 -2.53 4.58
N ALA A 204 0.41 -2.97 3.36
CA ALA A 204 1.79 -3.25 2.97
C ALA A 204 2.73 -2.07 3.26
N HIS A 205 2.23 -0.84 3.07
CA HIS A 205 2.98 0.39 3.34
C HIS A 205 3.51 0.48 4.77
N TYR A 206 2.80 -0.10 5.75
CA TYR A 206 3.16 -0.03 7.17
C TYR A 206 3.95 -1.25 7.65
N VAL A 207 3.89 -2.40 6.95
CA VAL A 207 4.52 -3.65 7.41
C VAL A 207 5.80 -4.04 6.69
N HIS A 208 6.06 -3.52 5.49
CA HIS A 208 7.12 -4.07 4.63
C HIS A 208 8.53 -4.01 5.21
N HIS A 209 8.77 -3.18 6.23
CA HIS A 209 10.07 -3.07 6.91
C HIS A 209 10.24 -3.99 8.10
N ASN A 210 9.14 -4.53 8.62
CA ASN A 210 9.14 -5.39 9.79
C ASN A 210 9.51 -6.83 9.44
N TYR A 211 9.41 -7.19 8.15
CA TYR A 211 9.71 -8.50 7.61
C TYR A 211 10.91 -8.45 6.67
N LYS A 212 11.68 -9.54 6.58
CA LYS A 212 12.80 -9.68 5.64
C LYS A 212 12.30 -9.61 4.20
N ASN A 213 11.17 -10.26 3.94
CA ASN A 213 10.50 -10.22 2.65
C ASN A 213 9.02 -9.93 2.86
N THR A 214 8.47 -9.04 2.05
CA THR A 214 7.03 -8.80 1.95
C THR A 214 6.59 -9.09 0.54
N ILE A 215 5.78 -10.13 0.40
CA ILE A 215 5.28 -10.63 -0.87
C ILE A 215 3.86 -10.12 -1.04
N LEU A 216 3.59 -9.51 -2.20
CA LEU A 216 2.30 -8.90 -2.50
C LEU A 216 1.63 -9.66 -3.64
N HIS A 217 0.43 -10.18 -3.40
CA HIS A 217 -0.45 -10.76 -4.42
C HIS A 217 -1.75 -9.95 -4.44
N LEU A 218 -1.71 -8.80 -5.11
CA LEU A 218 -2.76 -7.79 -5.04
C LEU A 218 -3.67 -7.80 -6.27
N ASN A 219 -4.83 -7.17 -6.25
CA ASN A 219 -5.55 -6.86 -7.50
C ASN A 219 -4.68 -6.01 -8.44
N THR A 220 -4.98 -6.03 -9.74
CA THR A 220 -4.33 -5.14 -10.72
C THR A 220 -5.32 -4.66 -11.76
N ALA A 221 -4.95 -3.64 -12.53
CA ALA A 221 -5.73 -3.15 -13.65
C ALA A 221 -4.90 -3.32 -14.93
N ARG A 222 -5.51 -3.88 -15.97
CA ARG A 222 -4.87 -4.09 -17.27
C ARG A 222 -5.91 -3.87 -18.36
N GLU A 223 -5.56 -3.10 -19.39
CA GLU A 223 -6.47 -2.82 -20.52
C GLU A 223 -7.86 -2.39 -20.04
N SER A 224 -7.90 -1.36 -19.19
CA SER A 224 -9.09 -0.84 -18.50
C SER A 224 -9.89 -1.85 -17.66
N SER A 225 -9.50 -3.12 -17.55
CA SER A 225 -10.19 -4.15 -16.77
C SER A 225 -9.57 -4.33 -15.39
N GLU A 226 -10.42 -4.62 -14.40
CA GLU A 226 -9.97 -5.00 -13.06
C GLU A 226 -9.70 -6.51 -13.02
N ILE A 227 -8.45 -6.88 -12.75
CA ILE A 227 -8.00 -8.26 -12.60
C ILE A 227 -8.00 -8.60 -11.11
N ARG A 228 -9.04 -9.31 -10.66
CA ARG A 228 -9.30 -9.65 -9.26
C ARG A 228 -8.52 -10.86 -8.77
N ARG A 229 -7.18 -10.78 -8.86
CA ARG A 229 -6.26 -11.84 -8.38
C ARG A 229 -6.49 -12.23 -6.92
N ASP A 230 -7.10 -11.33 -6.16
CA ASP A 230 -7.48 -11.42 -4.76
C ASP A 230 -8.80 -12.16 -4.46
N HIS A 231 -9.57 -12.53 -5.49
CA HIS A 231 -10.76 -13.37 -5.31
C HIS A 231 -10.36 -14.83 -5.01
N SER A 232 -11.03 -15.49 -4.06
CA SER A 232 -10.64 -16.83 -3.59
C SER A 232 -10.49 -17.85 -4.72
N SER A 233 -11.36 -17.80 -5.74
CA SER A 233 -11.31 -18.68 -6.91
C SER A 233 -10.07 -18.48 -7.79
N LEU A 234 -9.49 -17.28 -7.83
CA LEU A 234 -8.26 -16.99 -8.57
C LEU A 234 -7.02 -17.26 -7.70
N VAL A 235 -7.05 -16.89 -6.42
CA VAL A 235 -5.98 -17.23 -5.47
C VAL A 235 -5.77 -18.75 -5.39
N ARG A 236 -6.85 -19.55 -5.40
CA ARG A 236 -6.76 -21.01 -5.45
C ARG A 236 -5.94 -21.48 -6.65
N ARG A 237 -6.13 -20.87 -7.82
CA ARG A 237 -5.41 -21.23 -9.05
C ARG A 237 -3.93 -20.88 -8.98
N THR A 238 -3.60 -19.76 -8.34
CA THR A 238 -2.21 -19.38 -8.06
C THR A 238 -1.46 -20.48 -7.31
N PHE A 239 -2.09 -21.14 -6.33
CA PHE A 239 -1.44 -22.20 -5.54
C PHE A 239 -1.64 -23.64 -6.05
N ASN A 240 -2.74 -23.91 -6.76
CA ASN A 240 -3.01 -25.24 -7.30
C ASN A 240 -2.43 -25.45 -8.70
N GLY A 241 -2.06 -24.36 -9.37
CA GLY A 241 -1.76 -24.36 -10.80
C GLY A 241 -3.02 -24.50 -11.65
N MET A 242 -2.80 -24.53 -12.96
CA MET A 242 -3.83 -24.74 -13.98
C MET A 242 -3.23 -25.46 -15.17
N THR A 243 -4.08 -26.00 -16.05
CA THR A 243 -3.62 -26.60 -17.29
C THR A 243 -3.22 -25.52 -18.31
N ASP A 244 -2.39 -25.87 -19.29
CA ASP A 244 -2.03 -24.95 -20.38
C ASP A 244 -3.28 -24.47 -21.16
N ASP A 245 -4.27 -25.36 -21.31
CA ASP A 245 -5.52 -25.05 -22.00
C ASP A 245 -6.39 -24.05 -21.20
N ASP A 246 -6.45 -24.20 -19.88
CA ASP A 246 -7.07 -23.20 -19.00
C ASP A 246 -6.35 -21.86 -19.09
N PHE A 247 -5.02 -21.86 -19.10
CA PHE A 247 -4.24 -20.62 -19.20
C PHE A 247 -4.48 -19.93 -20.56
N LEU A 248 -4.50 -20.68 -21.67
CA LEU A 248 -4.81 -20.13 -22.98
C LEU A 248 -6.21 -19.51 -23.02
N PHE A 249 -7.18 -20.11 -22.34
CA PHE A 249 -8.52 -19.56 -22.19
C PHE A 249 -8.51 -18.25 -21.37
N LEU A 250 -7.89 -18.26 -20.19
CA LEU A 250 -7.81 -17.07 -19.33
C LEU A 250 -7.06 -15.91 -20.01
N LYS A 251 -6.08 -16.22 -20.87
CA LYS A 251 -5.39 -15.21 -21.69
C LYS A 251 -6.34 -14.47 -22.64
N GLN A 252 -7.38 -15.13 -23.16
CA GLN A 252 -8.42 -14.46 -23.96
C GLN A 252 -9.29 -13.51 -23.14
N LEU A 253 -9.37 -13.71 -21.83
CA LEU A 253 -10.04 -12.82 -20.88
C LEU A 253 -9.14 -11.69 -20.37
N GLY A 254 -7.89 -11.61 -20.84
CA GLY A 254 -6.94 -10.56 -20.48
C GLY A 254 -6.02 -10.89 -19.31
N TYR A 255 -6.02 -12.14 -18.82
CA TYR A 255 -5.09 -12.59 -17.80
C TYR A 255 -3.70 -12.91 -18.39
N GLU A 256 -2.67 -12.74 -17.57
CA GLU A 256 -1.28 -13.09 -17.89
C GLU A 256 -0.75 -14.13 -16.91
N SER A 257 0.36 -14.79 -17.25
CA SER A 257 0.95 -15.82 -16.39
C SER A 257 1.38 -15.26 -15.02
N SER A 258 1.80 -13.99 -15.01
CA SER A 258 2.16 -13.25 -13.79
C SER A 258 1.00 -13.07 -12.82
N ASP A 259 -0.25 -13.17 -13.28
CA ASP A 259 -1.43 -13.04 -12.42
C ASP A 259 -1.65 -14.25 -11.51
N PHE A 260 -0.99 -15.39 -11.83
CA PHE A 260 -1.11 -16.65 -11.11
C PHE A 260 0.20 -17.10 -10.49
N GLN A 261 1.14 -16.16 -10.28
CA GLN A 261 2.46 -16.46 -9.74
C GLN A 261 2.68 -15.75 -8.40
N ILE A 262 3.06 -16.55 -7.41
CA ILE A 262 3.65 -16.08 -6.15
C ILE A 262 5.08 -16.63 -6.18
N ASN A 263 6.07 -15.76 -6.37
CA ASN A 263 7.47 -16.12 -6.59
C ASN A 263 8.17 -16.59 -5.30
N ILE A 264 7.48 -17.35 -4.46
CA ILE A 264 7.97 -17.94 -3.21
C ILE A 264 7.15 -19.21 -2.89
N SER A 265 7.83 -20.25 -2.37
CA SER A 265 7.12 -21.44 -1.87
C SER A 265 6.31 -21.09 -0.62
N PRO A 266 5.08 -21.63 -0.47
CA PRO A 266 4.33 -21.57 0.80
C PRO A 266 5.14 -22.00 2.04
N ASP A 267 6.09 -22.93 1.89
CA ASP A 267 6.97 -23.38 2.99
C ASP A 267 7.90 -22.28 3.52
N ASN A 268 8.15 -21.24 2.72
CA ASN A 268 9.02 -20.11 3.06
C ASN A 268 8.22 -18.89 3.52
N ILE A 269 6.91 -19.05 3.79
CA ILE A 269 6.03 -18.01 4.29
C ILE A 269 5.74 -18.28 5.76
N ASP A 270 6.14 -17.36 6.63
CA ASP A 270 5.89 -17.47 8.08
C ASP A 270 4.53 -16.91 8.45
N VAL A 271 4.09 -15.85 7.76
CA VAL A 271 2.81 -15.18 7.98
C VAL A 271 2.10 -14.98 6.63
N ALA A 272 0.87 -15.43 6.49
CA ALA A 272 0.04 -15.18 5.31
C ALA A 272 -1.24 -14.45 5.71
N VAL A 273 -1.53 -13.31 5.09
CA VAL A 273 -2.75 -12.52 5.34
C VAL A 273 -3.57 -12.48 4.06
N PHE A 274 -4.81 -12.95 4.15
CA PHE A 274 -5.76 -12.98 3.04
C PHE A 274 -6.94 -12.04 3.30
N SER A 275 -7.23 -11.20 2.33
CA SER A 275 -8.46 -10.42 2.27
C SER A 275 -9.32 -10.88 1.10
N PHE A 276 -10.34 -11.68 1.40
CA PHE A 276 -11.29 -12.19 0.41
C PHE A 276 -12.57 -11.36 0.32
N TRP A 277 -12.52 -10.06 0.62
CA TRP A 277 -13.73 -9.22 0.59
C TRP A 277 -14.41 -9.17 -0.77
N THR A 278 -13.68 -9.47 -1.83
CA THR A 278 -14.18 -9.52 -3.19
C THR A 278 -15.24 -10.61 -3.38
N ASP A 279 -15.11 -11.73 -2.66
CA ASP A 279 -16.03 -12.86 -2.69
C ASP A 279 -17.43 -12.48 -2.19
N MET A 280 -17.54 -11.40 -1.39
CA MET A 280 -18.83 -10.90 -0.92
C MET A 280 -19.67 -10.25 -2.01
N PHE A 281 -19.03 -9.69 -3.04
CA PHE A 281 -19.71 -8.79 -3.97
C PHE A 281 -19.55 -9.17 -5.43
N TYR A 282 -18.38 -9.65 -5.84
CA TYR A 282 -18.08 -9.80 -7.26
C TYR A 282 -18.90 -10.91 -7.91
N SER A 283 -19.44 -10.59 -9.08
CA SER A 283 -20.13 -11.55 -9.93
C SER A 283 -19.17 -12.66 -10.36
N LEU A 284 -19.58 -13.89 -10.11
CA LEU A 284 -18.93 -15.10 -10.57
C LEU A 284 -19.58 -15.62 -11.85
N TYR A 285 -18.72 -16.17 -12.69
CA TYR A 285 -19.11 -16.79 -13.93
C TYR A 285 -18.52 -18.17 -14.02
N GLU A 286 -19.38 -19.14 -14.37
CA GLU A 286 -18.95 -20.45 -14.79
C GLU A 286 -18.17 -20.32 -16.10
N VAL A 287 -16.97 -20.92 -16.12
CA VAL A 287 -16.21 -21.09 -17.34
C VAL A 287 -16.71 -22.35 -18.05
N VAL A 288 -17.50 -22.15 -19.10
CA VAL A 288 -18.25 -23.23 -19.76
C VAL A 288 -17.31 -24.35 -20.20
N GLY A 289 -17.61 -25.57 -19.74
CA GLY A 289 -16.86 -26.78 -20.07
C GLY A 289 -15.56 -26.98 -19.30
N ARG A 290 -15.23 -26.13 -18.30
CA ARG A 290 -13.98 -26.23 -17.51
C ARG A 290 -14.18 -26.52 -16.03
N GLY A 291 -15.41 -26.47 -15.53
CA GLY A 291 -15.75 -26.92 -14.17
C GLY A 291 -15.26 -25.99 -13.05
N TYR A 292 -15.10 -24.70 -13.33
CA TYR A 292 -14.75 -23.70 -12.33
C TYR A 292 -15.44 -22.36 -12.58
N GLU A 293 -15.43 -21.55 -11.53
CA GLU A 293 -16.01 -20.21 -11.53
C GLU A 293 -14.92 -19.15 -11.31
N MET A 294 -15.12 -17.97 -11.90
CA MET A 294 -14.18 -16.86 -11.74
C MET A 294 -14.88 -15.50 -11.84
N PRO A 295 -14.32 -14.45 -11.22
CA PRO A 295 -14.79 -13.09 -11.46
C PRO A 295 -14.27 -12.55 -12.78
N ILE A 296 -15.02 -11.62 -13.36
CA ILE A 296 -14.54 -10.72 -14.42
C ILE A 296 -15.17 -9.35 -14.22
N SER A 297 -14.37 -8.31 -14.39
CA SER A 297 -14.82 -6.93 -14.26
C SER A 297 -14.17 -6.04 -15.31
N PRO A 298 -14.78 -5.95 -16.51
CA PRO A 298 -14.32 -5.03 -17.55
C PRO A 298 -14.63 -3.58 -17.15
N THR A 299 -13.69 -2.67 -17.38
CA THR A 299 -13.90 -1.21 -17.41
C THR A 299 -14.84 -0.64 -16.34
N ASN A 300 -14.34 -0.57 -15.10
CA ASN A 300 -15.04 0.09 -13.99
C ASN A 300 -16.49 -0.42 -13.79
N LEU A 301 -16.79 -1.67 -14.18
CA LEU A 301 -18.08 -2.29 -13.89
C LEU A 301 -18.17 -2.78 -12.44
N GLY A 302 -17.04 -2.87 -11.75
CA GLY A 302 -16.98 -3.39 -10.39
C GLY A 302 -17.60 -4.78 -10.30
N HIS A 303 -18.63 -4.92 -9.49
CA HIS A 303 -19.28 -6.19 -9.21
C HIS A 303 -20.51 -6.49 -10.10
N ALA A 304 -20.81 -5.66 -11.10
CA ALA A 304 -22.00 -5.81 -11.92
C ALA A 304 -21.95 -7.06 -12.83
N ASN A 305 -23.13 -7.62 -13.14
CA ASN A 305 -23.25 -8.74 -14.07
C ASN A 305 -23.01 -8.27 -15.52
N ILE A 306 -21.94 -8.74 -16.16
CA ILE A 306 -21.58 -8.39 -17.55
C ILE A 306 -22.66 -8.81 -18.56
N GLU A 307 -23.50 -9.79 -18.23
CA GLU A 307 -24.58 -10.22 -19.12
C GLU A 307 -25.61 -9.11 -19.34
N ASN A 308 -25.73 -8.16 -18.42
CA ASN A 308 -26.68 -7.05 -18.48
C ASN A 308 -26.18 -5.86 -19.31
N PHE A 309 -24.93 -5.89 -19.78
CA PHE A 309 -24.33 -4.77 -20.51
C PHE A 309 -24.13 -5.11 -21.98
N TYR A 310 -24.22 -4.08 -22.81
CA TYR A 310 -23.85 -4.10 -24.22
C TYR A 310 -22.51 -3.42 -24.46
N GLU A 311 -21.88 -3.76 -25.57
CA GLU A 311 -20.56 -3.25 -25.93
C GLU A 311 -20.47 -1.72 -25.94
N THR A 312 -21.52 -1.03 -26.41
CA THR A 312 -21.59 0.44 -26.43
C THR A 312 -21.45 1.03 -25.03
N GLU A 313 -22.05 0.43 -24.01
CA GLU A 313 -21.94 0.87 -22.63
C GLU A 313 -20.54 0.62 -22.07
N ILE A 314 -19.86 -0.44 -22.53
CA ILE A 314 -18.47 -0.72 -22.15
C ILE A 314 -17.54 0.33 -22.77
N TRP A 315 -17.77 0.73 -24.02
CA TRP A 315 -17.05 1.83 -24.66
C TRP A 315 -17.22 3.16 -23.94
N GLU A 316 -18.46 3.52 -23.58
CA GLU A 316 -18.78 4.77 -22.86
C GLU A 316 -18.08 4.86 -21.49
N ARG A 317 -17.71 3.72 -20.90
CA ARG A 317 -16.95 3.64 -19.65
C ARG A 317 -15.44 3.81 -19.83
N GLY A 318 -14.96 4.01 -21.05
CA GLY A 318 -13.55 4.21 -21.37
C GLY A 318 -12.78 2.92 -21.66
N ALA A 319 -13.45 1.90 -22.22
CA ALA A 319 -12.80 0.65 -22.55
C ALA A 319 -11.77 0.80 -23.67
N THR A 320 -10.71 0.00 -23.62
CA THR A 320 -9.78 -0.16 -24.76
C THR A 320 -10.33 -1.17 -25.78
N GLU A 321 -9.78 -1.16 -27.01
CA GLU A 321 -10.10 -2.18 -28.02
C GLU A 321 -9.85 -3.61 -27.51
N ILE A 322 -8.78 -3.80 -26.72
CA ILE A 322 -8.45 -5.09 -26.12
C ILE A 322 -9.49 -5.47 -25.07
N CYS A 323 -9.89 -4.54 -24.21
CA CYS A 323 -10.97 -4.77 -23.25
C CYS A 323 -12.26 -5.24 -23.93
N ILE A 324 -12.62 -4.62 -25.05
CA ILE A 324 -13.84 -4.93 -25.80
C ILE A 324 -13.76 -6.32 -26.43
N ARG A 325 -12.60 -6.70 -26.97
CA ARG A 325 -12.38 -8.08 -27.43
C ARG A 325 -12.54 -9.08 -26.29
N ASN A 326 -11.94 -8.81 -25.14
CA ASN A 326 -12.03 -9.69 -23.96
C ASN A 326 -13.48 -9.79 -23.45
N PHE A 327 -14.22 -8.66 -23.45
CA PHE A 327 -15.64 -8.62 -23.09
C PHE A 327 -16.51 -9.45 -24.04
N ARG A 328 -16.31 -9.35 -25.36
CA ARG A 328 -17.00 -10.21 -26.34
C ARG A 328 -16.71 -11.68 -26.10
N PHE A 329 -15.45 -12.03 -25.85
CA PHE A 329 -15.05 -13.40 -25.54
C PHE A 329 -15.72 -13.89 -24.25
N ALA A 330 -15.75 -13.05 -23.21
CA ALA A 330 -16.43 -13.33 -21.96
C ALA A 330 -17.94 -13.58 -22.18
N LYS A 331 -18.64 -12.69 -22.88
CA LYS A 331 -20.07 -12.84 -23.20
C LYS A 331 -20.40 -14.13 -23.97
N ALA A 332 -19.45 -14.64 -24.75
CA ALA A 332 -19.64 -15.86 -25.54
C ALA A 332 -19.32 -17.15 -24.77
N ASN A 333 -18.46 -17.10 -23.74
CA ASN A 333 -17.89 -18.30 -23.12
C ASN A 333 -18.10 -18.40 -21.60
N LEU A 334 -18.67 -17.37 -20.98
CA LEU A 334 -18.95 -17.30 -19.56
C LEU A 334 -20.45 -17.29 -19.31
N LYS A 335 -20.87 -17.90 -18.21
CA LYS A 335 -22.27 -17.93 -17.76
C LYS A 335 -22.38 -17.40 -16.34
N TYR A 336 -23.22 -16.40 -16.12
CA TYR A 336 -23.41 -15.80 -14.81
C TYR A 336 -23.97 -16.79 -13.77
N LYS A 337 -23.38 -16.77 -12.56
CA LYS A 337 -23.71 -17.68 -11.46
C LYS A 337 -24.17 -17.00 -10.17
N GLY A 338 -24.06 -15.67 -10.08
CA GLY A 338 -24.28 -14.95 -8.82
C GLY A 338 -22.96 -14.54 -8.18
N THR A 339 -22.95 -14.35 -6.87
CA THR A 339 -21.73 -14.15 -6.07
C THR A 339 -21.29 -15.48 -5.45
N SER A 340 -20.12 -15.52 -4.79
CA SER A 340 -19.66 -16.71 -4.07
C SER A 340 -20.71 -17.19 -3.07
N ASP A 341 -21.04 -18.48 -3.13
CA ASP A 341 -21.81 -19.16 -2.08
C ASP A 341 -20.88 -19.78 -1.02
N GLU A 342 -21.48 -20.27 0.06
CA GLU A 342 -20.75 -20.88 1.18
C GLU A 342 -19.86 -22.06 0.75
N GLY A 343 -20.38 -22.94 -0.11
CA GLY A 343 -19.68 -24.15 -0.53
C GLY A 343 -18.45 -23.81 -1.36
N THR A 344 -18.64 -22.97 -2.37
CA THR A 344 -17.58 -22.49 -3.26
C THR A 344 -16.51 -21.72 -2.49
N PHE A 345 -16.92 -20.80 -1.61
CA PHE A 345 -15.97 -20.02 -0.80
C PHE A 345 -15.16 -20.91 0.14
N LYS A 346 -15.81 -21.79 0.91
CA LYS A 346 -15.12 -22.69 1.85
C LYS A 346 -14.19 -23.66 1.15
N ASP A 347 -14.58 -24.22 0.00
CA ASP A 347 -13.72 -25.12 -0.77
C ASP A 347 -12.47 -24.39 -1.30
N ASN A 348 -12.64 -23.18 -1.84
CA ASN A 348 -11.52 -22.36 -2.31
C ASN A 348 -10.54 -22.04 -1.19
N VAL A 349 -11.03 -21.48 -0.08
CA VAL A 349 -10.17 -21.05 1.03
C VAL A 349 -9.50 -22.25 1.71
N CYS A 350 -10.21 -23.36 1.93
CA CYS A 350 -9.59 -24.58 2.46
C CYS A 350 -8.52 -25.14 1.51
N SER A 351 -8.76 -25.11 0.20
CA SER A 351 -7.75 -25.53 -0.79
C SER A 351 -6.49 -24.66 -0.73
N ILE A 352 -6.62 -23.36 -0.46
CA ILE A 352 -5.50 -22.43 -0.32
C ILE A 352 -4.75 -22.70 0.98
N ILE A 353 -5.46 -22.76 2.12
CA ILE A 353 -4.85 -22.96 3.45
C ILE A 353 -4.01 -24.24 3.50
N ARG A 354 -4.48 -25.34 2.90
CA ARG A 354 -3.77 -26.63 2.85
C ARG A 354 -2.41 -26.58 2.14
N LYS A 355 -2.09 -25.49 1.45
CA LYS A 355 -0.80 -25.30 0.79
C LYS A 355 0.27 -24.79 1.73
N PHE A 356 -0.12 -24.23 2.88
CA PHE A 356 0.80 -23.74 3.89
C PHE A 356 1.06 -24.82 4.94
N PRO A 357 2.31 -24.97 5.42
CA PRO A 357 2.60 -25.84 6.55
C PRO A 357 1.93 -25.32 7.83
N SER A 358 1.73 -26.20 8.82
CA SER A 358 1.13 -25.84 10.11
C SER A 358 1.95 -24.81 10.91
N SER A 359 3.23 -24.61 10.56
CA SER A 359 4.10 -23.57 11.11
C SER A 359 3.77 -22.17 10.62
N THR A 360 3.13 -22.03 9.46
CA THR A 360 2.73 -20.72 8.92
C THR A 360 1.52 -20.20 9.70
N LYS A 361 1.60 -18.97 10.20
CA LYS A 361 0.43 -18.28 10.76
C LYS A 361 -0.39 -17.69 9.62
N VAL A 362 -1.64 -18.12 9.49
CA VAL A 362 -2.55 -17.63 8.45
C VAL A 362 -3.61 -16.74 9.08
N PHE A 363 -3.82 -15.56 8.49
CA PHE A 363 -4.86 -14.63 8.89
C PHE A 363 -5.85 -14.44 7.75
N LEU A 364 -7.13 -14.52 8.08
CA LEU A 364 -8.21 -14.11 7.19
C LEU A 364 -8.79 -12.78 7.71
N LEU A 365 -8.91 -11.78 6.85
CA LEU A 365 -9.56 -10.52 7.24
C LEU A 365 -11.07 -10.71 7.30
N GLY A 366 -11.64 -10.45 8.48
CA GLY A 366 -13.09 -10.37 8.66
C GLY A 366 -13.68 -9.19 7.89
N ALA A 367 -14.95 -9.30 7.52
CA ALA A 367 -15.74 -8.15 7.09
C ALA A 367 -16.23 -7.33 8.29
N LEU A 368 -16.55 -6.07 8.05
CA LEU A 368 -17.00 -5.13 9.08
C LEU A 368 -18.29 -5.62 9.75
N GLU A 369 -18.30 -5.70 11.08
CA GLU A 369 -19.48 -6.12 11.85
C GLU A 369 -20.35 -4.92 12.27
N ASN A 370 -19.72 -3.84 12.75
CA ASN A 370 -20.37 -2.59 13.12
C ASN A 370 -20.53 -1.68 11.91
N ILE A 371 -21.46 -2.06 11.04
CA ILE A 371 -21.65 -1.41 9.73
C ILE A 371 -22.35 -0.05 9.90
N PRO A 372 -21.78 1.04 9.34
CA PRO A 372 -22.44 2.34 9.32
C PRO A 372 -23.83 2.28 8.68
N VAL A 373 -24.74 3.13 9.13
CA VAL A 373 -26.13 3.17 8.64
C VAL A 373 -26.21 3.31 7.12
N GLU A 374 -25.31 4.11 6.53
CA GLU A 374 -25.20 4.34 5.09
C GLU A 374 -24.92 3.06 4.29
N PHE A 375 -24.26 2.07 4.90
CA PHE A 375 -23.93 0.78 4.29
C PHE A 375 -24.78 -0.38 4.85
N SER A 376 -25.89 -0.08 5.53
CA SER A 376 -26.74 -1.10 6.17
C SER A 376 -27.19 -2.25 5.24
N TRP A 377 -27.25 -2.00 3.93
CA TRP A 377 -27.58 -3.00 2.91
C TRP A 377 -26.56 -4.15 2.81
N VAL A 378 -25.30 -3.97 3.24
CA VAL A 378 -24.28 -5.06 3.23
C VAL A 378 -24.34 -5.96 4.46
N LYS A 379 -25.18 -5.64 5.46
CA LYS A 379 -25.14 -6.32 6.77
C LYS A 379 -25.32 -7.82 6.71
N ALA A 380 -26.31 -8.28 5.96
CA ALA A 380 -26.54 -9.73 5.80
C ALA A 380 -25.32 -10.42 5.15
N GLN A 381 -24.75 -9.79 4.12
CA GLN A 381 -23.61 -10.35 3.39
C GLN A 381 -22.36 -10.43 4.25
N HIS A 382 -22.04 -9.37 5.01
CA HIS A 382 -20.90 -9.35 5.93
C HIS A 382 -21.04 -10.41 7.04
N GLN A 383 -22.25 -10.55 7.60
CA GLN A 383 -22.53 -11.56 8.63
C GLN A 383 -22.37 -12.98 8.08
N LEU A 384 -22.87 -13.25 6.87
CA LEU A 384 -22.69 -14.54 6.20
C LEU A 384 -21.21 -14.84 5.95
N PHE A 385 -20.49 -13.89 5.37
CA PHE A 385 -19.06 -14.03 5.08
C PHE A 385 -18.22 -14.31 6.33
N ASN A 386 -18.46 -13.57 7.42
CA ASN A 386 -17.79 -13.81 8.70
C ASN A 386 -18.17 -15.19 9.28
N THR A 387 -19.42 -15.63 9.12
CA THR A 387 -19.84 -16.98 9.54
C THR A 387 -19.07 -18.06 8.77
N TRP A 388 -18.91 -17.91 7.45
CA TRP A 388 -18.16 -18.86 6.64
C TRP A 388 -16.69 -18.94 7.06
N GLN A 389 -16.05 -17.80 7.31
CA GLN A 389 -14.67 -17.77 7.82
C GLN A 389 -14.56 -18.43 9.20
N ASN A 390 -15.49 -18.13 10.12
CA ASN A 390 -15.51 -18.72 11.45
C ASN A 390 -15.60 -20.26 11.40
N ASP A 391 -16.35 -20.80 10.44
CA ASP A 391 -16.42 -22.25 10.24
C ASP A 391 -15.15 -22.84 9.66
N ILE A 392 -14.42 -22.10 8.81
CA ILE A 392 -13.12 -22.52 8.29
C ILE A 392 -12.12 -22.63 9.44
N VAL A 393 -11.96 -21.57 10.23
CA VAL A 393 -10.90 -21.51 11.26
C VAL A 393 -11.06 -22.55 12.38
N LYS A 394 -12.29 -23.03 12.66
CA LYS A 394 -12.53 -24.15 13.60
C LYS A 394 -11.75 -25.42 13.24
N ASN A 395 -11.38 -25.58 11.97
CA ASN A 395 -10.69 -26.78 11.47
C ASN A 395 -9.17 -26.62 11.34
N TYR A 396 -8.61 -25.45 11.64
CA TYR A 396 -7.18 -25.18 11.46
C TYR A 396 -6.61 -24.37 12.63
N GLU A 397 -5.71 -24.97 13.41
CA GLU A 397 -5.11 -24.33 14.59
C GLU A 397 -4.22 -23.13 14.26
N ASN A 398 -3.64 -23.11 13.06
CA ASN A 398 -2.73 -22.06 12.60
C ASN A 398 -3.44 -20.94 11.83
N VAL A 399 -4.78 -20.95 11.74
CA VAL A 399 -5.58 -19.95 11.02
C VAL A 399 -6.40 -19.13 12.00
N GLU A 400 -6.33 -17.81 11.90
CA GLU A 400 -7.10 -16.88 12.73
C GLU A 400 -7.83 -15.84 11.89
N ILE A 401 -8.92 -15.29 12.44
CA ILE A 401 -9.63 -14.16 11.84
C ILE A 401 -9.17 -12.88 12.51
N ILE A 402 -8.77 -11.90 11.69
CA ILE A 402 -8.56 -10.54 12.14
C ILE A 402 -9.90 -9.81 12.04
N HIS A 403 -10.54 -9.55 13.19
CA HIS A 403 -11.74 -8.73 13.27
C HIS A 403 -11.36 -7.26 13.08
N ILE A 404 -11.77 -6.69 11.95
CA ILE A 404 -11.33 -5.35 11.54
C ILE A 404 -11.92 -4.22 12.38
N ASP A 405 -13.08 -4.45 13.00
CA ASP A 405 -13.72 -3.52 13.94
C ASP A 405 -12.77 -3.07 15.08
N LYS A 406 -11.78 -3.89 15.44
CA LYS A 406 -10.78 -3.55 16.47
C LYS A 406 -9.89 -2.36 16.09
N PHE A 407 -9.80 -2.02 14.81
CA PHE A 407 -8.93 -0.95 14.29
C PHE A 407 -9.69 0.30 13.90
N ILE A 408 -11.01 0.31 14.06
CA ILE A 408 -11.90 1.42 13.71
C ILE A 408 -12.33 2.10 15.01
N GLU A 409 -12.04 3.41 15.15
CA GLU A 409 -12.48 4.16 16.34
C GLU A 409 -13.90 4.73 16.17
N SER A 410 -14.29 5.03 14.93
CA SER A 410 -15.61 5.60 14.65
C SER A 410 -16.17 5.12 13.30
N PRO A 411 -17.51 5.05 13.13
CA PRO A 411 -18.14 4.62 11.88
C PRO A 411 -17.71 5.44 10.66
N GLU A 412 -17.34 6.71 10.84
CA GLU A 412 -16.90 7.62 9.79
C GLU A 412 -15.50 7.27 9.24
N GLU A 413 -14.78 6.32 9.84
CA GLU A 413 -13.56 5.77 9.23
C GLU A 413 -13.86 4.81 8.08
N ALA A 414 -15.07 4.26 7.99
CA ALA A 414 -15.50 3.47 6.83
C ALA A 414 -15.96 4.41 5.70
N ILE A 415 -15.22 4.42 4.60
CA ILE A 415 -15.51 5.23 3.40
C ILE A 415 -16.49 4.47 2.48
N THR A 416 -16.36 3.14 2.43
CA THR A 416 -17.30 2.22 1.79
C THR A 416 -17.46 0.98 2.66
N SER A 417 -18.22 -0.02 2.23
CA SER A 417 -18.30 -1.32 2.90
C SER A 417 -16.97 -2.08 2.98
N THR A 418 -15.97 -1.72 2.16
CA THR A 418 -14.68 -2.42 2.02
C THR A 418 -13.46 -1.49 1.96
N HIS A 419 -13.64 -0.19 2.21
CA HIS A 419 -12.54 0.78 2.20
C HIS A 419 -12.64 1.68 3.41
N PHE A 420 -11.50 1.90 4.05
CA PHE A 420 -11.38 2.65 5.28
C PHE A 420 -10.41 3.81 5.13
N LYS A 421 -10.47 4.77 6.05
CA LYS A 421 -9.46 5.83 6.15
C LYS A 421 -8.09 5.25 6.46
N ARG A 422 -7.06 5.99 6.09
CA ARG A 422 -5.64 5.65 6.29
C ARG A 422 -5.30 5.17 7.72
N GLY A 423 -5.91 5.78 8.74
CA GLY A 423 -5.70 5.44 10.15
C GLY A 423 -5.99 3.97 10.48
N PHE A 424 -7.03 3.38 9.88
CA PHE A 424 -7.35 1.96 10.00
C PHE A 424 -6.20 1.07 9.49
N TYR A 425 -5.72 1.31 8.27
CA TYR A 425 -4.66 0.50 7.67
C TYR A 425 -3.33 0.63 8.41
N ARG A 426 -3.04 1.81 8.98
CA ARG A 426 -1.88 2.02 9.85
C ARG A 426 -1.94 1.11 11.08
N LYS A 427 -3.06 1.12 11.81
CA LYS A 427 -3.23 0.29 13.02
C LYS A 427 -3.20 -1.21 12.71
N LEU A 428 -3.82 -1.62 11.60
CA LEU A 428 -3.77 -3.01 11.14
C LEU A 428 -2.34 -3.42 10.76
N GLY A 429 -1.60 -2.54 10.08
CA GLY A 429 -0.19 -2.76 9.78
C GLY A 429 0.68 -2.83 11.03
N GLU A 430 0.52 -1.91 11.98
CA GLU A 430 1.20 -1.94 13.27
C GLU A 430 0.89 -3.22 14.06
N TYR A 431 -0.34 -3.73 13.99
CA TYR A 431 -0.70 -5.03 14.57
C TYR A 431 0.08 -6.18 13.91
N LEU A 432 0.06 -6.27 12.58
CA LEU A 432 0.77 -7.31 11.82
C LEU A 432 2.29 -7.24 11.98
N ALA A 433 2.84 -6.04 12.15
CA ALA A 433 4.25 -5.79 12.40
C ALA A 433 4.73 -6.38 13.74
N ASN A 434 3.83 -6.55 14.70
CA ASN A 434 4.12 -7.05 16.04
C ASN A 434 3.78 -8.54 16.23
N ILE A 435 3.42 -9.25 15.16
CA ILE A 435 3.15 -10.69 15.21
C ILE A 435 4.47 -11.45 15.31
N LEU A 436 4.80 -11.82 16.55
CA LEU A 436 6.04 -12.47 16.96
C LEU A 436 6.13 -13.95 16.63
#